data_AF-A0A6C2CFA4-F1
#
_entry.id   AF-A0A6C2CFA4-F1
#
_cell.length_a   1.000
_cell.length_b   1.000
_cell.length_c   1.000
_cell.angle_alpha   90.00
_cell.angle_beta   90.00
_cell.angle_gamma   90.00
#
_symmetry.space_group_name_H-M   'P 1'
#
loop_
_entity.id
_entity.type
_entity.pdbx_description
1 polymer ?
#
loop_
_entity_poly.entity_id
_entity_poly.type
_entity_poly.pdbx_seq_one_letter_code
_entity_poly.pdbx_strand_id
1 'polypeptide(L)'
;MSMIDLEKLIEWLGVEGAIAGLDGSDLTTAELGELIPDFKRSGHIKLKRRDLIQALIERKRLDLMKKPEELMAMDAESLKRYLLSIKASKKEILDLLESLDIRPGSVARNNLTEFAAREISDIGMYRRVAQGTK
;
A
#
# COMPACT_ATOMS: atom_id res chain seq x y z
N MET A 1 -23.57 -15.78 -0.53
CA MET A 1 -22.40 -15.85 -1.42
C MET A 1 -21.15 -15.58 -0.60
N SER A 2 -20.10 -16.39 -0.77
CA SER A 2 -18.80 -16.16 -0.13
C SER A 2 -18.25 -14.84 -0.63
N MET A 3 -18.41 -13.77 0.16
CA MET A 3 -17.87 -12.45 -0.14
C MET A 3 -16.35 -12.59 -0.19
N ILE A 4 -15.72 -12.21 -1.31
CA ILE A 4 -14.26 -12.27 -1.45
C ILE A 4 -13.66 -11.39 -0.36
N ASP A 5 -12.79 -11.97 0.46
CA ASP A 5 -12.01 -11.24 1.45
C ASP A 5 -10.83 -10.56 0.76
N LEU A 6 -10.99 -9.26 0.46
CA LEU A 6 -9.98 -8.46 -0.23
C LEU A 6 -8.66 -8.38 0.53
N GLU A 7 -8.70 -8.46 1.87
CA GLU A 7 -7.50 -8.37 2.69
C GLU A 7 -6.62 -9.59 2.50
N LYS A 8 -7.21 -10.79 2.61
CA LYS A 8 -6.51 -12.05 2.34
C LYS A 8 -6.03 -12.15 0.91
N LEU A 9 -6.82 -11.65 -0.04
CA LEU A 9 -6.43 -11.63 -1.45
C LEU A 9 -5.16 -10.79 -1.68
N ILE A 10 -5.10 -9.59 -1.10
CA ILE A 10 -3.94 -8.69 -1.18
C ILE A 10 -2.75 -9.28 -0.43
N GLU A 11 -2.94 -9.89 0.74
CA GLU A 11 -1.88 -10.54 1.51
C GLU A 11 -1.21 -11.67 0.71
N TRP A 12 -2.02 -12.54 0.09
CA TRP A 12 -1.51 -13.68 -0.66
C TRP A 12 -0.88 -13.28 -1.99
N LEU A 13 -1.51 -12.37 -2.74
CA LEU A 13 -1.12 -12.11 -4.13
C LEU A 13 -0.35 -10.79 -4.33
N GLY A 14 -0.35 -9.90 -3.34
CA GLY A 14 0.06 -8.50 -3.51
C GLY A 14 -0.97 -7.72 -4.34
N VAL A 15 -0.73 -6.41 -4.49
CA VAL A 15 -1.62 -5.49 -5.22
C VAL A 15 -1.85 -5.93 -6.67
N GLU A 16 -0.78 -6.15 -7.43
CA GLU A 16 -0.87 -6.51 -8.85
C GLU A 16 -1.55 -7.87 -9.06
N GLY A 17 -1.25 -8.85 -8.21
CA GLY A 17 -1.87 -10.17 -8.29
C GLY A 17 -3.35 -10.15 -7.91
N ALA A 18 -3.73 -9.34 -6.91
CA ALA A 18 -5.14 -9.15 -6.55
C ALA A 18 -5.93 -8.43 -7.68
N ILE A 19 -5.34 -7.42 -8.32
CA ILE A 19 -5.93 -6.74 -9.47
C ILE A 19 -6.14 -7.74 -10.62
N ALA A 20 -5.11 -8.49 -11.00
CA ALA A 20 -5.20 -9.47 -12.07
C ALA A 20 -6.22 -10.58 -11.77
N GLY A 21 -6.26 -11.06 -10.52
CA GLY A 21 -7.22 -12.07 -10.06
C GLY A 21 -8.67 -11.61 -10.14
N LEU A 22 -8.97 -10.36 -9.75
CA LEU A 22 -10.31 -9.80 -9.88
C LEU A 22 -10.67 -9.49 -11.34
N ASP A 23 -9.71 -9.01 -12.14
CA ASP A 23 -9.95 -8.70 -13.57
C ASP A 23 -10.32 -9.96 -14.35
N GLY A 24 -9.66 -11.09 -14.05
CA GLY A 24 -9.95 -12.41 -14.61
C GLY A 24 -11.09 -13.19 -13.94
N SER A 25 -11.76 -12.62 -12.94
CA SER A 25 -12.89 -13.28 -12.26
C SER A 25 -14.23 -13.07 -12.97
N ASP A 26 -15.17 -13.98 -12.71
CA ASP A 26 -16.55 -13.90 -13.24
C ASP A 26 -17.44 -12.88 -12.51
N LEU A 27 -16.90 -12.16 -11.52
CA LEU A 27 -17.68 -11.15 -10.78
C LEU A 27 -18.18 -10.06 -11.72
N THR A 28 -19.40 -9.59 -11.53
CA THR A 28 -19.93 -8.42 -12.22
C THR A 28 -19.39 -7.12 -11.60
N THR A 29 -19.52 -6.00 -12.32
CA THR A 29 -19.17 -4.67 -11.77
C THR A 29 -20.02 -4.31 -10.55
N ALA A 30 -21.26 -4.80 -10.48
CA ALA A 30 -22.13 -4.61 -9.33
C ALA A 30 -21.57 -5.35 -8.10
N GLU A 31 -21.21 -6.63 -8.25
CA GLU A 31 -20.63 -7.45 -7.18
C GLU A 31 -19.27 -6.92 -6.72
N LEU A 32 -18.42 -6.45 -7.64
CA LEU A 32 -17.17 -5.77 -7.29
C LEU A 32 -17.43 -4.53 -6.42
N GLY A 33 -18.47 -3.77 -6.74
CA GLY A 33 -18.89 -2.61 -5.95
C GLY A 33 -19.46 -2.94 -4.57
N GLU A 34 -19.77 -4.21 -4.28
CA GLU A 34 -20.24 -4.66 -2.95
C GLU A 34 -19.09 -5.03 -2.03
N LEU A 35 -17.88 -5.25 -2.57
CA LEU A 35 -16.71 -5.65 -1.77
C LEU A 35 -16.18 -4.54 -0.84
N ILE A 36 -16.61 -3.27 -1.03
CA ILE A 36 -16.32 -2.17 -0.11
C ILE A 36 -17.62 -1.42 0.23
N PRO A 37 -18.14 -1.54 1.47
CA PRO A 37 -19.43 -0.98 1.87
C PRO A 37 -19.53 0.55 1.72
N ASP A 38 -18.42 1.27 1.84
CA ASP A 38 -18.34 2.73 1.69
C ASP A 38 -17.93 3.20 0.28
N PHE A 39 -17.87 2.29 -0.70
CA PHE A 39 -17.58 2.65 -2.09
C PHE A 39 -18.85 3.19 -2.76
N LYS A 40 -19.12 4.48 -2.57
CA LYS A 40 -20.27 5.16 -3.17
C LYS A 40 -20.18 5.07 -4.71
N ARG A 41 -21.03 4.21 -5.29
CA ARG A 41 -21.19 4.01 -6.75
C ARG A 41 -21.47 5.31 -7.51
N SER A 42 -21.99 6.36 -6.85
CA SER A 42 -22.52 7.57 -7.49
C SER A 42 -21.53 8.38 -8.33
N GLY A 43 -20.20 8.23 -8.14
CA GLY A 43 -19.17 8.89 -8.96
C GLY A 43 -18.49 8.00 -9.99
N HIS A 44 -18.66 6.67 -9.90
CA HIS A 44 -17.82 5.69 -10.59
C HIS A 44 -18.57 4.91 -11.69
N ILE A 45 -19.82 5.25 -11.97
CA ILE A 45 -20.67 4.63 -13.03
C ILE A 45 -20.03 4.71 -14.43
N LYS A 46 -19.02 5.58 -14.63
CA LYS A 46 -18.28 5.72 -15.89
C LYS A 46 -16.90 5.06 -15.93
N LEU A 47 -16.41 4.48 -14.82
CA LEU A 47 -15.09 3.84 -14.82
C LEU A 47 -15.14 2.52 -15.60
N LYS A 48 -14.07 2.22 -16.33
CA LYS A 48 -13.90 0.87 -16.89
C LYS A 48 -13.74 -0.10 -15.74
N ARG A 49 -14.16 -1.36 -15.93
CA ARG A 49 -14.06 -2.43 -14.91
C ARG A 49 -12.67 -2.49 -14.27
N ARG A 50 -11.61 -2.43 -15.09
CA ARG A 50 -10.23 -2.47 -14.62
C ARG A 50 -9.87 -1.29 -13.72
N ASP A 51 -10.31 -0.09 -14.05
CA ASP A 51 -10.08 1.12 -13.26
C ASP A 51 -10.80 1.03 -11.91
N LEU A 52 -12.02 0.46 -11.90
CA LEU A 52 -12.77 0.17 -10.67
C LEU A 52 -12.01 -0.81 -9.77
N ILE A 53 -11.53 -1.93 -10.33
CA ILE A 53 -10.76 -2.94 -9.61
C ILE A 53 -9.48 -2.33 -9.02
N GLN A 54 -8.77 -1.53 -9.82
CA GLN A 54 -7.57 -0.86 -9.37
C GLN A 54 -7.85 0.07 -8.19
N ALA A 55 -8.85 0.96 -8.31
CA ALA A 55 -9.23 1.88 -7.23
C ALA A 55 -9.66 1.14 -5.95
N LEU A 56 -10.35 0.00 -6.11
CA LEU A 56 -10.80 -0.85 -5.01
C LEU A 56 -9.63 -1.49 -4.26
N ILE A 57 -8.70 -2.09 -4.99
CA ILE A 57 -7.50 -2.72 -4.40
C ILE A 57 -6.57 -1.67 -3.80
N GLU A 58 -6.31 -0.56 -4.50
CA GLU A 58 -5.44 0.51 -3.99
C GLU A 58 -6.01 1.12 -2.71
N ARG A 59 -7.33 1.37 -2.64
CA ARG A 59 -7.98 1.86 -1.43
C ARG A 59 -7.87 0.88 -0.26
N LYS A 60 -8.26 -0.38 -0.46
CA LYS A 60 -8.16 -1.40 0.60
C LYS A 60 -6.71 -1.60 1.03
N ARG A 61 -5.75 -1.51 0.10
CA ARG A 61 -4.32 -1.59 0.41
C ARG A 61 -3.87 -0.45 1.33
N LEU A 62 -4.25 0.79 1.04
CA LEU A 62 -3.93 1.93 1.90
C LEU A 62 -4.48 1.75 3.32
N ASP A 63 -5.70 1.21 3.46
CA ASP A 63 -6.31 0.94 4.76
C ASP A 63 -5.55 -0.14 5.57
N LEU A 64 -4.86 -1.06 4.89
CA LEU A 64 -4.06 -2.14 5.51
C LEU A 64 -2.64 -1.73 5.85
N MET A 65 -2.14 -0.64 5.27
CA MET A 65 -0.78 -0.18 5.53
C MET A 65 -0.71 0.56 6.87
N LYS A 66 0.37 0.32 7.61
CA LYS A 66 0.77 1.13 8.76
C LYS A 66 0.82 2.61 8.40
N LYS A 67 0.34 3.44 9.31
CA LYS A 67 0.40 4.90 9.15
C LYS A 67 1.85 5.40 9.20
N PRO A 68 2.16 6.56 8.61
CA PRO A 68 3.50 7.14 8.63
C PRO A 68 4.10 7.24 10.05
N GLU A 69 3.31 7.57 11.05
CA GLU A 69 3.77 7.66 12.45
C GLU A 69 4.22 6.31 13.01
N GLU A 70 3.52 5.22 12.66
CA GLU A 70 3.90 3.87 13.07
C GLU A 70 5.20 3.44 12.37
N LEU A 71 5.35 3.78 11.08
CA LEU A 71 6.55 3.47 10.31
C LEU A 71 7.76 4.20 10.87
N MET A 72 7.63 5.49 11.20
CA MET A 72 8.69 6.28 11.81
C MET A 72 9.08 5.78 13.21
N ALA A 73 8.21 5.05 13.92
CA ALA A 73 8.54 4.47 15.22
C ALA A 73 9.40 3.19 15.11
N MET A 74 9.52 2.60 13.93
CA MET A 74 10.26 1.37 13.70
C MET A 74 11.73 1.65 13.35
N ASP A 75 12.62 0.71 13.71
CA ASP A 75 14.00 0.72 13.22
C ASP A 75 14.10 0.24 11.75
N ALA A 76 15.23 0.51 11.11
CA ALA A 76 15.45 0.17 9.70
C ALA A 76 15.28 -1.34 9.39
N GLU A 77 15.73 -2.24 10.26
CA GLU A 77 15.59 -3.68 10.00
C GLU A 77 14.12 -4.11 10.11
N SER A 78 13.40 -3.60 11.10
CA SER A 78 11.96 -3.80 11.27
C SER A 78 11.16 -3.24 10.08
N LEU A 79 11.50 -2.05 9.58
CA LEU A 79 10.86 -1.43 8.41
C LEU A 79 11.07 -2.27 7.16
N LYS A 80 12.30 -2.72 6.93
CA LYS A 80 12.63 -3.58 5.80
C LYS A 80 11.81 -4.87 5.83
N ARG A 81 11.77 -5.55 6.98
CA ARG A 81 10.97 -6.78 7.16
C ARG A 81 9.49 -6.51 6.93
N TYR A 82 8.97 -5.41 7.44
CA TYR A 82 7.58 -5.02 7.22
C TYR A 82 7.27 -4.83 5.73
N LEU A 83 8.04 -3.99 5.02
CA LEU A 83 7.83 -3.73 3.59
C LEU A 83 7.88 -5.01 2.75
N LEU A 84 8.77 -5.95 3.09
CA LEU A 84 8.84 -7.26 2.45
C LEU A 84 7.64 -8.14 2.79
N SER A 85 7.21 -8.17 4.07
CA SER A 85 6.08 -8.99 4.52
C SER A 85 4.77 -8.61 3.83
N ILE A 86 4.55 -7.31 3.61
CA ILE A 86 3.35 -6.82 2.92
C ILE A 86 3.51 -6.87 1.39
N LYS A 87 4.65 -7.37 0.88
CA LYS A 87 4.99 -7.39 -0.54
C LYS A 87 4.83 -6.01 -1.21
N ALA A 88 5.34 -4.96 -0.55
CA ALA A 88 5.26 -3.60 -1.08
C ALA A 88 5.89 -3.53 -2.47
N SER A 89 5.10 -3.07 -3.44
CA SER A 89 5.55 -2.84 -4.80
C SER A 89 6.51 -1.65 -4.85
N LYS A 90 7.31 -1.59 -5.93
CA LYS A 90 8.19 -0.44 -6.18
C LYS A 90 7.42 0.88 -6.21
N LYS A 91 6.22 0.90 -6.79
CA LYS A 91 5.36 2.09 -6.85
C LYS A 91 4.96 2.53 -5.44
N GLU A 92 4.44 1.62 -4.63
CA GLU A 92 4.04 1.92 -3.24
C GLU A 92 5.20 2.46 -2.40
N ILE A 93 6.41 1.92 -2.55
CA ILE A 93 7.58 2.42 -1.82
C ILE A 93 7.94 3.84 -2.31
N LEU A 94 7.88 4.10 -3.62
CA LEU A 94 8.14 5.44 -4.15
C LEU A 94 7.08 6.46 -3.68
N ASP A 95 5.80 6.10 -3.73
CA ASP A 95 4.70 6.95 -3.28
C ASP A 95 4.82 7.26 -1.78
N LEU A 96 5.22 6.26 -0.97
CA LEU A 96 5.50 6.44 0.45
C LEU A 96 6.67 7.41 0.67
N LEU A 97 7.78 7.23 -0.04
CA LEU A 97 8.93 8.13 0.07
C LEU A 97 8.58 9.56 -0.34
N GLU A 98 7.83 9.72 -1.43
CA GLU A 98 7.35 11.03 -1.88
C GLU A 98 6.45 11.70 -0.84
N SER A 99 5.56 10.95 -0.18
CA SER A 99 4.71 11.47 0.90
C SER A 99 5.50 11.98 2.12
N LEU A 100 6.76 11.53 2.25
CA LEU A 100 7.71 11.94 3.29
C LEU A 100 8.73 12.97 2.78
N ASP A 101 8.55 13.48 1.56
CA ASP A 101 9.45 14.39 0.85
C ASP A 101 10.86 13.81 0.63
N ILE A 102 10.96 12.48 0.49
CA ILE A 102 12.20 11.74 0.21
C ILE A 102 12.24 11.40 -1.28
N ARG A 103 13.29 11.82 -1.98
CA ARG A 103 13.46 11.55 -3.41
C ARG A 103 14.65 10.62 -3.65
N PRO A 104 14.42 9.32 -3.93
CA PRO A 104 15.51 8.39 -4.19
C PRO A 104 16.22 8.70 -5.52
N GLY A 105 17.53 8.86 -5.46
CA GLY A 105 18.41 8.92 -6.63
C GLY A 105 18.42 7.60 -7.42
N SER A 106 19.01 7.61 -8.63
CA SER A 106 19.03 6.46 -9.54
C SER A 106 19.60 5.17 -8.91
N VAL A 107 20.70 5.30 -8.14
CA VAL A 107 21.36 4.16 -7.47
C VAL A 107 20.49 3.57 -6.36
N ALA A 108 19.80 4.42 -5.59
CA ALA A 108 18.89 3.99 -4.52
C ALA A 108 17.72 3.15 -5.06
N ARG A 109 17.30 3.37 -6.31
CA ARG A 109 16.21 2.60 -6.94
C ARG A 109 16.55 1.14 -7.19
N ASN A 110 17.83 0.75 -7.15
CA ASN A 110 18.27 -0.65 -7.30
C ASN A 110 18.06 -1.46 -6.03
N ASN A 111 18.02 -0.80 -4.87
CA ASN A 111 17.72 -1.44 -3.58
C ASN A 111 16.75 -0.56 -2.78
N LEU A 112 15.59 -0.33 -3.38
CA LEU A 112 14.64 0.68 -2.92
C LEU A 112 14.08 0.37 -1.54
N THR A 113 13.86 -0.91 -1.21
CA THR A 113 13.39 -1.33 0.11
C THR A 113 14.39 -0.99 1.21
N GLU A 114 15.67 -1.28 0.99
CA GLU A 114 16.74 -0.95 1.95
C GLU A 114 16.87 0.56 2.13
N PHE A 115 16.88 1.29 1.02
CA PHE A 115 16.93 2.74 1.03
C PHE A 115 15.75 3.32 1.83
N ALA A 116 14.53 2.90 1.52
CA ALA A 116 13.35 3.42 2.18
C ALA A 116 13.35 3.11 3.69
N ALA A 117 13.72 1.89 4.07
CA ALA A 117 13.78 1.50 5.46
C ALA A 117 14.78 2.34 6.27
N ARG A 118 15.95 2.64 5.69
CA ARG A 118 16.95 3.52 6.33
C ARG A 118 16.42 4.94 6.47
N GLU A 119 15.97 5.56 5.39
CA GLU A 119 15.56 6.98 5.41
C GLU A 119 14.37 7.22 6.35
N ILE A 120 13.37 6.34 6.33
CA ILE A 120 12.20 6.43 7.21
C ILE A 120 12.62 6.28 8.68
N SER A 121 13.50 5.32 8.98
CA SER A 121 14.05 5.12 10.33
C SER A 121 14.81 6.35 10.81
N ASP A 122 15.64 6.95 9.96
CA ASP A 122 16.44 8.13 10.30
C ASP A 122 15.55 9.35 10.58
N ILE A 123 14.57 9.62 9.72
CA ILE A 123 13.56 10.68 9.96
C ILE A 123 12.82 10.43 11.28
N GLY A 124 12.40 9.19 11.51
CA GLY A 124 11.73 8.79 12.75
C GLY A 124 12.58 9.01 13.99
N MET A 125 13.88 8.69 13.92
CA MET A 125 14.84 8.97 14.98
C MET A 125 14.95 10.47 15.26
N TYR A 126 15.15 11.30 14.24
CA TYR A 126 15.24 12.75 14.43
C TYR A 126 13.96 13.33 15.05
N ARG A 127 12.79 12.84 14.63
CA ARG A 127 11.50 13.26 15.18
C ARG A 127 11.37 12.90 16.68
N ARG A 128 11.77 11.69 17.09
CA ARG A 128 11.75 11.28 18.51
C ARG A 128 12.67 12.13 19.38
N VAL A 129 13.89 12.42 18.89
CA VAL A 129 14.84 13.30 19.57
C VAL A 129 14.27 14.70 19.73
N ALA A 130 13.69 15.27 18.67
CA ALA A 130 13.06 16.60 18.72
C ALA A 130 11.89 16.67 19.71
N GLN A 131 11.15 15.56 19.88
CA GLN A 131 10.05 15.43 20.83
C GLN A 131 10.50 15.06 22.25
N GLY A 132 11.81 14.94 22.51
CA GLY A 132 12.37 14.62 23.83
C GLY A 132 12.08 13.19 24.30
N THR A 133 11.60 12.32 23.42
CA THR A 133 11.33 10.91 23.74
C THR A 133 12.56 10.11 23.32
N LYS A 134 13.33 9.61 24.30
CA LYS A 134 14.45 8.69 24.06
C LYS A 134 13.95 7.30 23.71
#